data_AF-D0RM04-F1
#
_entry.id   AF-D0RM04-F1
#
_cell.length_a   1.000
_cell.length_b   1.000
_cell.length_c   1.000
_cell.angle_alpha   90.00
_cell.angle_beta   90.00
_cell.angle_gamma   90.00
#
_symmetry.space_group_name_H-M   'P 1'
#
loop_
_entity.id
_entity.type
_entity.pdbx_description
1 polymer ?
#
loop_
_entity_poly.entity_id
_entity_poly.type
_entity_poly.pdbx_seq_one_letter_code
_entity_poly.pdbx_strand_id
1 'polypeptide(L)'
;MGVTKEVLTEGNGPTPTKGASVTVHCTGFGKDRDLQQKFWSTKDPGQTPFTFKVGLGQVIKGWDEGVLGMKIGEQARVTCTPDYAYGAGGFPA
;
A
#
# COMPACT_ATOMS: atom_id res chain seq x y z
N MET A 1 15.04 2.47 -9.29
CA MET A 1 14.45 1.96 -8.03
C MET A 1 13.25 2.84 -7.72
N GLY A 2 12.14 2.24 -7.28
CA GLY A 2 10.82 2.86 -7.29
C GLY A 2 9.74 1.89 -6.81
N VAL A 3 8.52 2.06 -7.34
CA VAL A 3 7.38 1.19 -7.06
C VAL A 3 7.06 0.31 -8.27
N THR A 4 6.78 -0.96 -8.05
CA THR A 4 6.16 -1.86 -9.04
C THR A 4 4.81 -2.33 -8.53
N LYS A 5 3.83 -2.36 -9.43
CA LYS A 5 2.47 -2.84 -9.15
C LYS A 5 2.20 -4.07 -10.00
N GLU A 6 1.82 -5.16 -9.35
CA GLU A 6 1.31 -6.38 -9.96
C GLU A 6 -0.17 -6.50 -9.62
N VAL A 7 -1.05 -6.45 -10.62
CA VAL A 7 -2.49 -6.63 -10.41
C VAL A 7 -2.78 -8.11 -10.23
N LEU A 8 -3.35 -8.48 -9.07
CA LEU A 8 -3.74 -9.85 -8.76
C LEU A 8 -5.20 -10.10 -9.17
N THR A 9 -6.04 -9.10 -8.92
CA THR A 9 -7.46 -9.09 -9.31
C THR A 9 -7.81 -7.70 -9.81
N GLU A 10 -8.34 -7.62 -11.03
CA GLU A 10 -8.78 -6.36 -11.63
C GLU A 10 -9.99 -5.77 -10.90
N GLY A 11 -9.97 -4.45 -10.68
CA GLY A 11 -11.12 -3.70 -10.21
C GLY A 11 -12.00 -3.24 -11.37
N ASN A 12 -13.31 -3.11 -11.13
CA ASN A 12 -14.26 -2.63 -12.14
C ASN A 12 -14.73 -1.18 -11.91
N GLY A 13 -14.34 -0.58 -10.79
CA GLY A 13 -14.74 0.79 -10.47
C GLY A 13 -13.75 1.84 -10.98
N PRO A 14 -14.02 3.12 -10.69
CA PRO A 14 -13.17 4.24 -11.11
C PRO A 14 -11.80 4.20 -10.42
N THR A 15 -10.81 4.79 -11.08
CA THR A 15 -9.49 5.10 -10.50
C THR A 15 -9.61 6.36 -9.63
N PRO A 16 -9.01 6.38 -8.42
CA PRO A 16 -9.08 7.53 -7.55
C PRO A 16 -8.27 8.71 -8.12
N THR A 17 -8.73 9.93 -7.87
CA THR A 17 -8.00 11.15 -8.21
C THR A 17 -7.15 11.62 -7.04
N LYS A 18 -6.10 12.39 -7.31
CA LYS A 18 -5.29 13.05 -6.26
C LYS A 18 -6.19 13.81 -5.27
N GLY A 19 -6.00 13.57 -3.98
CA GLY A 19 -6.77 14.15 -2.88
C GLY A 19 -8.05 13.38 -2.51
N ALA A 20 -8.43 12.35 -3.26
CA ALA A 20 -9.58 11.51 -2.93
C ALA A 20 -9.34 10.73 -1.63
N SER A 21 -10.40 10.58 -0.83
CA SER A 21 -10.39 9.70 0.34
C SER A 21 -10.55 8.25 -0.13
N VAL A 22 -9.56 7.40 0.17
CA VAL A 22 -9.57 5.98 -0.19
C VAL A 22 -9.52 5.12 1.07
N THR A 23 -10.24 4.02 1.06
CA THR A 23 -10.25 3.03 2.15
C THR A 23 -9.76 1.70 1.60
N VAL A 24 -8.73 1.14 2.21
CA VAL A 24 -8.08 -0.08 1.72
C VAL A 24 -7.93 -1.13 2.80
N HIS A 25 -8.04 -2.39 2.38
CA HIS A 25 -7.44 -3.49 3.10
C HIS A 25 -6.03 -3.73 2.56
N CYS A 26 -5.09 -3.93 3.47
CA CYS A 26 -3.70 -4.15 3.16
C CYS A 26 -3.02 -5.06 4.19
N THR A 27 -1.94 -5.67 3.73
CA THR A 27 -1.02 -6.50 4.52
C THR A 27 0.39 -6.12 4.10
N GLY A 28 1.24 -5.78 5.06
CA GLY A 28 2.65 -5.48 4.80
C GLY A 28 3.54 -6.67 5.08
N PHE A 29 4.50 -6.86 4.19
CA PHE A 29 5.55 -7.88 4.26
C PHE A 29 6.93 -7.20 4.20
N GLY A 30 7.95 -7.84 4.75
CA GLY A 30 9.29 -7.25 4.90
C GLY A 30 9.84 -7.29 6.33
N LYS A 31 9.22 -8.06 7.24
CA LYS A 31 9.70 -8.16 8.62
C LYS A 31 11.12 -8.74 8.63
N ASP A 32 11.99 -8.20 9.48
CA ASP A 32 13.37 -8.69 9.65
C ASP A 32 14.17 -8.81 8.33
N ARG A 33 13.85 -7.95 7.35
CA ARG A 33 14.42 -7.93 5.99
C ARG A 33 14.01 -9.11 5.09
N ASP A 34 12.98 -9.86 5.48
CA ASP A 34 12.35 -10.91 4.68
C ASP A 34 11.04 -10.42 4.05
N LEU A 35 11.02 -10.26 2.73
CA LEU A 35 9.86 -9.83 1.94
C LEU A 35 8.71 -10.85 1.94
N GLN A 36 8.90 -12.06 2.45
CA GLN A 36 7.84 -13.06 2.62
C GLN A 36 7.22 -13.02 4.03
N GLN A 37 7.87 -12.34 4.98
CA GLN A 37 7.42 -12.31 6.36
C GLN A 37 6.49 -11.12 6.59
N LYS A 38 5.25 -11.41 7.00
CA LYS A 38 4.25 -10.40 7.38
C LYS A 38 4.71 -9.64 8.62
N PHE A 39 4.62 -8.31 8.60
CA PHE A 39 4.77 -7.49 9.81
C PHE A 39 3.45 -6.88 10.29
N TRP A 40 2.45 -6.67 9.41
CA TRP A 40 1.15 -6.12 9.79
C TRP A 40 0.03 -6.45 8.80
N SER A 41 -1.22 -6.44 9.25
CA SER A 41 -2.39 -6.48 8.36
C SER A 41 -3.60 -5.78 8.97
N THR A 42 -4.34 -5.04 8.14
CA THR A 42 -5.69 -4.53 8.48
C THR A 42 -6.75 -5.62 8.62
N LYS A 43 -6.44 -6.87 8.27
CA LYS A 43 -7.34 -8.02 8.44
C LYS A 43 -7.09 -8.79 9.74
N ASP A 44 -6.09 -8.42 10.51
CA ASP A 44 -5.81 -9.04 11.80
C ASP A 44 -6.91 -8.67 12.84
N PRO A 45 -7.19 -9.51 13.84
CA PRO A 45 -8.24 -9.25 14.83
C PRO A 45 -8.10 -7.90 15.52
N GLY A 46 -9.18 -7.13 15.56
CA GLY A 46 -9.20 -5.79 16.18
C GLY A 46 -8.72 -4.66 15.27
N GLN A 47 -8.27 -4.95 14.05
CA GLN A 47 -7.89 -3.93 13.06
C GLN A 47 -9.07 -3.57 12.15
N THR A 48 -9.04 -2.37 11.59
CA THR A 48 -10.04 -1.85 10.66
C THR A 48 -9.39 -1.47 9.32
N PRO A 49 -10.17 -1.34 8.24
CA PRO A 49 -9.66 -0.81 6.98
C PRO A 49 -9.01 0.56 7.18
N PHE A 50 -7.87 0.78 6.52
CA PHE A 50 -7.13 2.03 6.64
C PHE A 50 -7.67 3.05 5.63
N THR A 51 -7.95 4.28 6.09
CA THR A 51 -8.44 5.37 5.25
C THR A 51 -7.46 6.52 5.23
N PHE A 52 -7.15 7.02 4.04
CA PHE A 52 -6.23 8.16 3.84
C PHE A 52 -6.58 8.94 2.57
N LYS A 53 -5.98 10.12 2.38
CA LYS A 53 -6.08 10.88 1.13
C LYS A 53 -4.90 10.56 0.22
N VAL A 54 -5.19 10.01 -0.96
CA VAL A 54 -4.17 9.56 -1.93
C VAL A 54 -3.55 10.73 -2.70
N GLY A 55 -2.27 10.60 -3.05
CA GLY A 55 -1.48 11.57 -3.81
C GLY A 55 -1.06 12.81 -3.01
N LEU A 56 -1.14 12.77 -1.68
CA LEU A 56 -0.80 13.90 -0.79
C LEU A 56 0.39 13.61 0.13
N GLY A 57 1.07 12.47 -0.03
CA GLY A 57 2.21 12.10 0.82
C GLY A 57 1.84 11.80 2.28
N GLN A 58 0.59 11.37 2.53
CA GLN A 58 0.14 10.96 3.88
C GLN A 58 0.61 9.56 4.27
N VAL A 59 1.06 8.77 3.28
CA VAL A 59 1.56 7.42 3.40
C VAL A 59 2.91 7.31 2.70
N ILE A 60 3.57 6.15 2.78
CA ILE A 60 4.82 5.91 2.05
C ILE A 60 4.63 6.13 0.53
N LYS A 61 5.66 6.63 -0.16
CA LYS A 61 5.57 7.02 -1.58
C LYS A 61 5.05 5.90 -2.46
N GLY A 62 5.50 4.66 -2.23
CA GLY A 62 5.05 3.52 -3.02
C GLY A 62 3.56 3.21 -2.86
N TRP A 63 2.98 3.50 -1.70
CA TRP A 63 1.52 3.42 -1.54
C TRP A 63 0.81 4.55 -2.26
N ASP A 64 1.32 5.77 -2.11
CA ASP A 64 0.69 6.95 -2.70
C ASP A 64 0.63 6.83 -4.23
N GLU A 65 1.74 6.41 -4.85
CA GLU A 65 1.82 6.16 -6.29
C GLU A 65 1.10 4.89 -6.72
N GLY A 66 1.24 3.80 -5.95
CA GLY A 66 0.62 2.51 -6.26
C GLY A 66 -0.91 2.60 -6.27
N VAL A 67 -1.50 3.14 -5.22
CA VAL A 67 -2.96 3.26 -5.05
C VAL A 67 -3.58 4.28 -6.00
N LEU A 68 -2.85 5.34 -6.35
CA LEU A 68 -3.31 6.31 -7.35
C LEU A 68 -3.52 5.67 -8.74
N GLY A 69 -2.78 4.60 -9.04
CA GLY A 69 -2.94 3.81 -10.26
C GLY A 69 -3.91 2.62 -10.14
N MET A 70 -4.59 2.43 -9.00
CA MET A 70 -5.54 1.32 -8.79
C MET A 70 -6.97 1.69 -9.20
N LYS A 71 -7.83 0.67 -9.32
CA LYS A 71 -9.27 0.83 -9.46
C LYS A 71 -10.00 0.43 -8.18
N ILE A 72 -11.19 1.00 -7.95
CA ILE A 72 -12.08 0.47 -6.92
C ILE A 72 -12.37 -1.01 -7.19
N GLY A 73 -12.18 -1.84 -6.15
CA GLY A 73 -12.31 -3.30 -6.22
C GLY A 73 -11.05 -4.06 -6.64
N GLU A 74 -9.98 -3.36 -7.04
CA GLU A 74 -8.71 -3.98 -7.43
C GLU A 74 -7.97 -4.56 -6.21
N GLN A 75 -7.36 -5.72 -6.39
CA GLN A 75 -6.36 -6.25 -5.48
C GLN A 75 -5.01 -6.29 -6.21
N ALA A 76 -4.01 -5.61 -5.67
CA ALA A 76 -2.68 -5.56 -6.24
C ALA A 76 -1.60 -5.83 -5.20
N ARG A 77 -0.48 -6.39 -5.64
CA ARG A 77 0.78 -6.41 -4.90
C ARG A 77 1.60 -5.20 -5.32
N VAL A 78 1.99 -4.40 -4.34
CA VAL A 78 2.84 -3.23 -4.53
C VAL A 78 4.20 -3.50 -3.90
N THR A 79 5.23 -3.61 -4.72
CA THR A 79 6.61 -3.82 -4.26
C THR A 79 7.36 -2.49 -4.34
N CYS A 80 7.94 -2.07 -3.22
CA CYS A 80 8.61 -0.79 -3.08
C CYS A 80 10.07 -1.01 -2.75
N THR A 81 10.96 -0.23 -3.36
CA THR A 81 12.32 -0.12 -2.86
C THR A 81 12.35 0.67 -1.54
N PRO A 82 13.38 0.53 -0.69
CA PRO A 82 13.39 1.12 0.64
C PRO A 82 13.12 2.63 0.66
N ASP A 83 13.66 3.37 -0.30
CA ASP A 83 13.45 4.82 -0.48
C ASP A 83 12.01 5.23 -0.83
N TYR A 84 11.20 4.28 -1.32
CA TYR A 84 9.76 4.43 -1.55
C TYR A 84 8.90 3.87 -0.40
N ALA A 85 9.54 3.26 0.60
CA ALA A 85 8.92 2.72 1.80
C ALA A 85 9.40 3.51 3.04
N TYR A 86 10.16 2.87 3.92
CA TYR A 86 10.58 3.42 5.22
C TYR A 86 12.06 3.81 5.29
N GLY A 87 12.77 3.76 4.15
CA GLY A 87 14.19 4.11 4.04
C GLY A 87 15.10 3.24 4.92
N ALA A 88 16.31 3.74 5.17
CA ALA A 88 17.29 3.07 6.02
C ALA A 88 16.89 3.00 7.51
N GLY A 89 15.97 3.89 7.94
CA GLY A 89 15.45 3.92 9.31
C GLY A 89 14.47 2.78 9.62
N GLY A 90 13.89 2.15 8.58
CA GLY A 90 12.91 1.08 8.75
C GLY A 90 11.62 1.55 9.41
N PHE A 91 10.79 0.58 9.80
CA PHE A 91 9.53 0.83 10.48
C PHE A 91 9.47 -0.03 11.75
N PRO A 92 9.32 0.57 12.95
CA PRO A 92 9.12 -0.18 14.17
C PRO A 92 7.68 -0.73 14.18
N ALA A 93 7.53 -2.01 13.85
CA ALA A 93 6.27 -2.75 13.87
C ALA A 93 6.26 -3.84 14.95
#